data_AF-A0A6I0S4X1-F1
#
_entry.id   AF-A0A6I0S4X1-F1
#
_cell.length_a   1.000
_cell.length_b   1.000
_cell.length_c   1.000
_cell.angle_alpha   90.00
_cell.angle_beta   90.00
_cell.angle_gamma   90.00
#
_symmetry.space_group_name_H-M   'P 1'
#
loop_
_entity.id
_entity.type
_entity.pdbx_description
1 polymer ?
#
loop_
_entity_poly.entity_id
_entity_poly.type
_entity_poly.pdbx_seq_one_letter_code
_entity_poly.pdbx_strand_id
1 'polypeptide(L)'
;SVGDNIWIIPGLCVSHDDNHNVMRGEETQLIGARTLAPSSLYVMPGTHCKWVQADSQQINDFRTVMTGELHHLLLNHSLIGAGLPPQENSADAFAAGLERGLNAPAILPQLFEVRASHVLGTLPREQVSEFLSGLLIGAEVASMRDYVTHQHAITLVAGTSLTARYQQAFQAMGCDVATVAGDTAFQAGIRSIAHAVAN
;
A
#
# COMPACT_ATOMS: atom_id res chain seq x y z
N SER A 1 -21.73 15.35 -15.63
CA SER A 1 -21.61 14.94 -17.04
C SER A 1 -20.60 15.85 -17.73
N VAL A 2 -19.73 15.28 -18.56
CA VAL A 2 -18.75 16.00 -19.41
C VAL A 2 -19.13 15.94 -20.90
N GLY A 3 -20.33 15.45 -21.19
CA GLY A 3 -20.85 15.16 -22.52
C GLY A 3 -22.08 14.26 -22.42
N ASP A 4 -22.72 13.97 -23.56
CA ASP A 4 -23.93 13.17 -23.60
C ASP A 4 -23.70 11.76 -23.04
N ASN A 5 -24.32 11.47 -21.88
CA ASN A 5 -24.12 10.27 -21.07
C ASN A 5 -22.65 9.90 -20.75
N ILE A 6 -21.76 10.90 -20.63
CA ILE A 6 -20.36 10.72 -20.22
C ILE A 6 -20.14 11.33 -18.84
N TRP A 7 -19.57 10.56 -17.94
CA TRP A 7 -19.37 10.92 -16.53
C TRP A 7 -17.93 10.66 -16.10
N ILE A 8 -17.42 11.49 -15.20
CA ILE A 8 -16.12 11.30 -14.54
C ILE A 8 -16.41 11.19 -13.04
N ILE A 9 -15.90 10.12 -12.43
CA ILE A 9 -16.02 9.90 -10.99
C ILE A 9 -15.06 10.89 -10.29
N PRO A 10 -15.55 11.69 -9.31
CA PRO A 10 -14.67 12.59 -8.57
C PRO A 10 -13.72 11.78 -7.67
N GLY A 11 -12.53 12.31 -7.42
CA GLY A 11 -11.66 11.80 -6.37
C GLY A 11 -12.13 12.23 -4.98
N LEU A 12 -11.40 11.83 -3.95
CA LEU A 12 -11.65 12.22 -2.56
C LEU A 12 -10.48 13.06 -2.03
N CYS A 13 -10.78 13.95 -1.09
CA CYS A 13 -9.78 14.71 -0.36
C CYS A 13 -10.10 14.80 1.14
N VAL A 14 -9.04 14.97 1.93
CA VAL A 14 -9.09 15.36 3.34
C VAL A 14 -8.32 16.67 3.48
N SER A 15 -8.85 17.60 4.27
CA SER A 15 -8.26 18.92 4.47
C SER A 15 -8.56 19.43 5.88
N HIS A 16 -7.71 19.08 6.84
CA HIS A 16 -7.69 19.63 8.19
C HIS A 16 -6.23 19.76 8.69
N ASP A 17 -6.01 20.43 9.81
CA ASP A 17 -4.69 20.92 10.24
C ASP A 17 -3.57 19.86 10.23
N ASP A 18 -3.87 18.63 10.63
CA ASP A 18 -2.92 17.50 10.70
C ASP A 18 -3.01 16.52 9.51
N ASN A 19 -3.92 16.75 8.55
CA ASN A 19 -4.06 15.91 7.36
C ASN A 19 -4.52 16.67 6.11
N HIS A 20 -3.67 16.67 5.09
CA HIS A 20 -4.01 17.07 3.74
C HIS A 20 -3.71 15.90 2.81
N ASN A 21 -4.75 15.32 2.22
CA ASN A 21 -4.62 14.09 1.46
C ASN A 21 -5.58 14.06 0.26
N VAL A 22 -5.18 13.37 -0.81
CA VAL A 22 -5.97 13.21 -2.04
C VAL A 22 -5.86 11.79 -2.58
N MET A 23 -6.92 11.33 -3.23
CA MET A 23 -6.91 10.13 -4.08
C MET A 23 -7.78 10.34 -5.32
N ARG A 24 -7.48 9.62 -6.40
CA ARG A 24 -8.24 9.69 -7.64
C ARG A 24 -8.07 8.38 -8.42
N GLY A 25 -9.13 7.58 -8.42
CA GLY A 25 -9.21 6.23 -8.94
C GLY A 25 -9.50 5.21 -7.84
N GLU A 26 -8.78 5.30 -6.73
CA GLU A 26 -8.91 4.37 -5.59
C GLU A 26 -10.30 4.42 -4.94
N GLU A 27 -11.00 5.56 -4.99
CA GLU A 27 -12.37 5.66 -4.47
C GLU A 27 -13.34 4.71 -5.19
N THR A 28 -13.09 4.45 -6.47
CA THR A 28 -13.91 3.51 -7.24
C THR A 28 -13.68 2.08 -6.78
N GLN A 29 -12.43 1.69 -6.53
CA GLN A 29 -12.11 0.40 -5.94
C GLN A 29 -12.69 0.26 -4.52
N LEU A 30 -12.64 1.32 -3.72
CA LEU A 30 -13.19 1.35 -2.37
C LEU A 30 -14.70 1.07 -2.34
N ILE A 31 -15.48 1.65 -3.27
CA ILE A 31 -16.92 1.39 -3.40
C ILE A 31 -17.18 -0.11 -3.64
N GLY A 32 -16.39 -0.74 -4.51
CA GLY A 32 -16.52 -2.18 -4.76
C GLY A 32 -16.06 -3.04 -3.59
N ALA A 33 -14.90 -2.72 -3.00
CA ALA A 33 -14.35 -3.44 -1.86
C ALA A 33 -15.31 -3.43 -0.67
N ARG A 34 -15.95 -2.29 -0.41
CA ARG A 34 -16.97 -2.13 0.62
C ARG A 34 -18.17 -3.07 0.46
N THR A 35 -18.51 -3.42 -0.78
CA THR A 35 -19.59 -4.38 -1.09
C THR A 35 -19.10 -5.83 -0.95
N LEU A 36 -17.87 -6.11 -1.39
CA LEU A 36 -17.32 -7.46 -1.48
C LEU A 36 -16.75 -7.97 -0.15
N ALA A 37 -16.14 -7.09 0.64
CA ALA A 37 -15.54 -7.37 1.94
C ALA A 37 -15.61 -6.09 2.81
N PRO A 38 -16.77 -5.81 3.43
CA PRO A 38 -16.93 -4.64 4.28
C PRO A 38 -16.01 -4.72 5.49
N SER A 39 -15.37 -3.61 5.80
CA SER A 39 -14.36 -3.48 6.85
C SER A 39 -14.31 -2.03 7.33
N SER A 40 -13.74 -1.80 8.52
CA SER A 40 -13.52 -0.47 9.07
C SER A 40 -12.24 0.19 8.57
N LEU A 41 -11.33 -0.59 7.97
CA LEU A 41 -10.05 -0.13 7.44
C LEU A 41 -9.71 -0.83 6.13
N TYR A 42 -9.64 -0.07 5.06
CA TYR A 42 -9.21 -0.55 3.74
C TYR A 42 -7.77 -0.12 3.52
N VAL A 43 -6.93 -1.07 3.12
CA VAL A 43 -5.54 -0.81 2.76
C VAL A 43 -5.39 -1.16 1.28
N MET A 44 -4.95 -0.19 0.49
CA MET A 44 -4.95 -0.25 -0.97
C MET A 44 -3.52 -0.03 -1.49
N PRO A 45 -2.66 -1.06 -1.41
CA PRO A 45 -1.27 -0.99 -1.86
C PRO A 45 -1.09 -0.63 -3.34
N GLY A 46 -0.02 0.12 -3.62
CA GLY A 46 0.40 0.47 -4.98
C GLY A 46 1.60 1.40 -4.98
N THR A 47 1.77 2.18 -6.05
CA THR A 47 2.74 3.29 -6.10
C THR A 47 2.55 4.22 -4.90
N HIS A 48 1.29 4.53 -4.60
CA HIS A 48 0.84 5.25 -3.42
C HIS A 48 -0.17 4.37 -2.67
N CYS A 49 0.21 3.83 -1.53
CA CYS A 49 -0.71 3.04 -0.71
C CYS A 49 -1.71 3.95 -0.01
N LYS A 50 -3.00 3.65 -0.12
CA LYS A 50 -4.07 4.35 0.61
C LYS A 50 -4.51 3.53 1.81
N TRP A 51 -4.54 4.16 2.98
CA TRP A 51 -5.12 3.63 4.20
C TRP A 51 -6.39 4.39 4.49
N VAL A 52 -7.55 3.75 4.38
CA VAL A 52 -8.86 4.42 4.40
C VAL A 52 -9.70 3.90 5.56
N GLN A 53 -10.03 4.79 6.49
CA GLN A 53 -10.99 4.50 7.55
C GLN A 53 -12.42 4.77 7.07
N ALA A 54 -13.31 3.83 7.33
CA ALA A 54 -14.72 3.97 7.01
C ALA A 54 -15.58 3.21 8.03
N ASP A 55 -16.84 3.58 8.17
CA ASP A 55 -17.83 2.83 8.97
C ASP A 55 -18.90 2.23 8.05
N SER A 56 -20.14 1.99 8.47
CA SER A 56 -21.22 1.44 7.62
C SER A 56 -21.95 2.49 6.76
N GLN A 57 -21.68 3.78 6.96
CA GLN A 57 -22.36 4.88 6.26
C GLN A 57 -21.40 5.79 5.47
N GLN A 58 -20.16 5.96 5.92
CA GLN A 58 -19.26 7.00 5.38
C GLN A 58 -17.79 6.59 5.37
N ILE A 59 -17.00 7.35 4.62
CA ILE A 59 -15.54 7.36 4.65
C ILE A 59 -15.13 8.46 5.61
N ASN A 60 -14.36 8.13 6.64
CA ASN A 60 -14.05 9.00 7.77
C ASN A 60 -12.75 9.79 7.55
N ASP A 61 -11.68 9.10 7.14
CA ASP A 61 -10.36 9.68 6.92
C ASP A 61 -9.54 8.77 6.00
N PHE A 62 -8.45 9.30 5.44
CA PHE A 62 -7.42 8.46 4.83
C PHE A 62 -6.02 9.07 4.87
N ARG A 63 -5.02 8.18 4.83
CA ARG A 63 -3.61 8.53 4.72
C ARG A 63 -3.01 7.89 3.46
N THR A 64 -1.95 8.51 2.94
CA THR A 64 -1.18 7.99 1.81
C THR A 64 0.26 7.70 2.23
N VAL A 65 0.78 6.54 1.86
CA VAL A 65 2.20 6.20 1.99
C VAL A 65 2.78 5.89 0.62
N MET A 66 3.87 6.55 0.23
CA MET A 66 4.46 6.46 -1.11
C MET A 66 5.41 5.26 -1.26
N THR A 67 5.02 4.09 -0.76
CA THR A 67 5.90 2.91 -0.62
C THR A 67 6.43 2.42 -1.95
N GLY A 68 5.55 2.26 -2.95
CA GLY A 68 5.95 1.79 -4.28
C GLY A 68 6.79 2.83 -5.04
N GLU A 69 6.44 4.11 -4.97
CA GLU A 69 7.23 5.19 -5.60
C GLU A 69 8.62 5.29 -4.95
N LEU A 70 8.69 5.28 -3.62
CA LEU A 70 9.95 5.40 -2.90
C LEU A 70 10.86 4.19 -3.17
N HIS A 71 10.30 2.97 -3.25
CA HIS A 71 11.05 1.78 -3.68
C HIS A 71 11.69 2.01 -5.05
N HIS A 72 10.88 2.45 -6.03
CA HIS A 72 11.36 2.70 -7.38
C HIS A 72 12.45 3.77 -7.43
N LEU A 73 12.27 4.90 -6.73
CA LEU A 73 13.23 6.00 -6.69
C LEU A 73 14.56 5.59 -6.05
N LEU A 74 14.50 4.89 -4.91
CA LEU A 74 15.70 4.48 -4.19
C LEU A 74 16.49 3.43 -4.98
N LEU A 75 15.81 2.48 -5.61
CA LEU A 75 16.45 1.42 -6.40
C LEU A 75 17.01 1.93 -7.73
N ASN A 76 16.28 2.78 -8.46
CA ASN A 76 16.63 3.11 -9.85
C ASN A 76 17.23 4.51 -10.04
N HIS A 77 16.99 5.43 -9.11
CA HIS A 77 17.32 6.86 -9.28
C HIS A 77 18.11 7.46 -8.11
N SER A 78 18.59 6.65 -7.18
CA SER A 78 19.39 7.11 -6.05
C SER A 78 20.74 6.39 -5.99
N LEU A 79 21.63 6.88 -5.12
CA LEU A 79 22.88 6.22 -4.83
C LEU A 79 22.67 4.81 -4.26
N ILE A 80 21.52 4.50 -3.63
CA ILE A 80 21.29 3.21 -2.99
C ILE A 80 21.38 2.07 -4.01
N GLY A 81 20.63 2.13 -5.12
CA GLY A 81 20.69 1.09 -6.15
C GLY A 81 21.70 1.32 -7.29
N ALA A 82 22.52 2.38 -7.20
CA ALA A 82 23.49 2.68 -8.25
C ALA A 82 24.54 1.56 -8.42
N GLY A 83 24.62 1.05 -9.65
CA GLY A 83 25.58 0.03 -10.08
C GLY A 83 25.17 -1.41 -9.79
N LEU A 84 23.93 -1.66 -9.34
CA LEU A 84 23.42 -3.01 -9.11
C LEU A 84 23.23 -3.80 -10.41
N PRO A 85 23.37 -5.13 -10.37
CA PRO A 85 23.01 -6.01 -11.49
C PRO A 85 21.48 -6.11 -11.64
N PRO A 86 20.97 -6.82 -12.66
CA PRO A 86 19.58 -7.25 -12.69
C PRO A 86 19.15 -7.87 -11.35
N GLN A 87 17.94 -7.53 -10.90
CA GLN A 87 17.43 -7.96 -9.61
C GLN A 87 16.69 -9.29 -9.73
N GLU A 88 16.77 -10.10 -8.69
CA GLU A 88 16.20 -11.45 -8.61
C GLU A 88 15.20 -11.54 -7.45
N ASN A 89 14.22 -12.44 -7.61
CA ASN A 89 13.27 -12.74 -6.54
C ASN A 89 13.98 -13.49 -5.40
N SER A 90 13.76 -13.05 -4.17
CA SER A 90 14.32 -13.66 -2.96
C SER A 90 13.35 -13.45 -1.81
N ALA A 91 12.64 -14.52 -1.45
CA ALA A 91 11.70 -14.50 -0.32
C ALA A 91 12.43 -14.21 1.00
N ASP A 92 13.65 -14.73 1.16
CA ASP A 92 14.47 -14.54 2.36
C ASP A 92 14.91 -13.07 2.50
N ALA A 93 15.34 -12.44 1.40
CA ALA A 93 15.70 -11.02 1.43
C ALA A 93 14.49 -10.14 1.74
N PHE A 94 13.32 -10.43 1.16
CA PHE A 94 12.09 -9.75 1.49
C PHE A 94 11.73 -9.89 2.96
N ALA A 95 11.75 -11.12 3.51
CA ALA A 95 11.43 -11.38 4.90
C ALA A 95 12.39 -10.67 5.87
N ALA A 96 13.69 -10.67 5.57
CA ALA A 96 14.70 -9.95 6.36
C ALA A 96 14.48 -8.43 6.32
N GLY A 97 14.16 -7.89 5.14
CA GLY A 97 13.79 -6.48 4.99
C GLY A 97 12.53 -6.16 5.78
N LEU A 98 11.50 -7.01 5.69
CA LEU A 98 10.23 -6.84 6.38
C LEU A 98 10.40 -6.80 7.90
N GLU A 99 11.14 -7.75 8.46
CA GLU A 99 11.49 -7.77 9.89
C GLU A 99 12.21 -6.47 10.30
N ARG A 100 13.17 -6.00 9.49
CA ARG A 100 13.86 -4.75 9.79
C ARG A 100 12.91 -3.55 9.77
N GLY A 101 12.05 -3.46 8.77
CA GLY A 101 11.08 -2.36 8.63
C GLY A 101 10.09 -2.30 9.78
N LEU A 102 9.55 -3.46 10.17
CA LEU A 102 8.61 -3.58 11.29
C LEU A 102 9.20 -3.11 12.62
N ASN A 103 10.50 -3.33 12.82
CA ASN A 103 11.22 -2.95 14.03
C ASN A 103 11.81 -1.52 13.99
N ALA A 104 11.72 -0.81 12.85
CA ALA A 104 12.33 0.51 12.66
C ALA A 104 11.40 1.46 11.87
N PRO A 105 10.27 1.92 12.46
CA PRO A 105 9.34 2.82 11.78
C PRO A 105 9.98 4.16 11.37
N ALA A 106 10.99 4.63 12.11
CA ALA A 106 11.85 5.73 11.69
C ALA A 106 12.86 5.26 10.63
N ILE A 107 12.39 5.07 9.40
CA ILE A 107 13.13 4.37 8.33
C ILE A 107 14.35 5.13 7.76
N LEU A 108 14.43 6.46 7.94
CA LEU A 108 15.45 7.29 7.26
C LEU A 108 16.90 6.80 7.42
N PRO A 109 17.39 6.42 8.62
CA PRO A 109 18.76 5.89 8.76
C PRO A 109 18.95 4.55 8.04
N GLN A 110 17.91 3.72 7.98
CA GLN A 110 17.94 2.38 7.40
C GLN A 110 18.10 2.41 5.88
N LEU A 111 17.66 3.48 5.22
CA LEU A 111 17.72 3.59 3.75
C LEU A 111 19.16 3.47 3.23
N PHE A 112 20.13 4.12 3.87
CA PHE A 112 21.53 4.04 3.44
C PHE A 112 22.20 2.72 3.86
N GLU A 113 21.72 2.09 4.94
CA GLU A 113 22.20 0.77 5.37
C GLU A 113 21.95 -0.31 4.31
N VAL A 114 20.91 -0.18 3.47
CA VAL A 114 20.69 -1.07 2.32
C VAL A 114 21.90 -1.05 1.38
N ARG A 115 22.42 0.14 1.06
CA ARG A 115 23.61 0.29 0.24
C ARG A 115 24.85 -0.27 0.93
N ALA A 116 25.06 0.14 2.17
CA ALA A 116 26.21 -0.31 2.96
C ALA A 116 26.27 -1.84 3.02
N SER A 117 25.11 -2.50 3.19
CA SER A 117 25.01 -3.96 3.28
C SER A 117 25.51 -4.66 2.02
N HIS A 118 25.14 -4.20 0.82
CA HIS A 118 25.61 -4.85 -0.41
C HIS A 118 27.03 -4.43 -0.82
N VAL A 119 27.55 -3.32 -0.30
CA VAL A 119 28.96 -2.91 -0.46
C VAL A 119 29.87 -3.75 0.44
N LEU A 120 29.42 -4.03 1.67
CA LEU A 120 30.15 -4.83 2.65
C LEU A 120 29.93 -6.35 2.48
N GLY A 121 29.09 -6.76 1.52
CA GLY A 121 28.87 -8.17 1.19
C GLY A 121 27.91 -8.92 2.11
N THR A 122 27.12 -8.22 2.93
CA THR A 122 26.10 -8.82 3.81
C THR A 122 24.72 -8.94 3.16
N LEU A 123 24.51 -8.26 2.03
CA LEU A 123 23.30 -8.38 1.20
C LEU A 123 23.73 -8.65 -0.25
N PRO A 124 23.32 -9.77 -0.88
CA PRO A 124 23.59 -10.01 -2.29
C PRO A 124 23.04 -8.88 -3.18
N ARG A 125 23.82 -8.46 -4.17
CA ARG A 125 23.55 -7.24 -4.97
C ARG A 125 22.29 -7.40 -5.83
N GLU A 126 22.00 -8.61 -6.24
CA GLU A 126 20.83 -9.04 -7.01
C GLU A 126 19.55 -9.11 -6.15
N GLN A 127 19.65 -9.09 -4.82
CA GLN A 127 18.50 -9.21 -3.90
C GLN A 127 18.12 -7.88 -3.22
N VAL A 128 18.77 -6.77 -3.58
CA VAL A 128 18.57 -5.46 -2.95
C VAL A 128 17.12 -4.98 -3.11
N SER A 129 16.51 -5.20 -4.27
CA SER A 129 15.10 -4.84 -4.53
C SER A 129 14.13 -5.52 -3.57
N GLU A 130 14.33 -6.80 -3.29
CA GLU A 130 13.47 -7.58 -2.39
C GLU A 130 13.63 -7.13 -0.93
N PHE A 131 14.88 -6.96 -0.48
CA PHE A 131 15.15 -6.42 0.86
C PHE A 131 14.55 -5.02 1.04
N LEU A 132 14.75 -4.14 0.07
CA LEU A 132 14.21 -2.78 0.11
C LEU A 132 12.66 -2.78 0.10
N SER A 133 12.03 -3.68 -0.65
CA SER A 133 10.57 -3.84 -0.66
C SER A 133 10.06 -4.25 0.73
N GLY A 134 10.69 -5.25 1.35
CA GLY A 134 10.35 -5.67 2.72
C GLY A 134 10.53 -4.52 3.71
N LEU A 135 11.66 -3.83 3.65
CA LEU A 135 11.98 -2.71 4.54
C LEU A 135 10.91 -1.61 4.50
N LEU A 136 10.53 -1.18 3.30
CA LEU A 136 9.57 -0.09 3.13
C LEU A 136 8.14 -0.51 3.52
N ILE A 137 7.70 -1.72 3.14
CA ILE A 137 6.38 -2.24 3.52
C ILE A 137 6.31 -2.43 5.05
N GLY A 138 7.36 -3.00 5.66
CA GLY A 138 7.41 -3.18 7.11
C GLY A 138 7.34 -1.86 7.86
N ALA A 139 8.12 -0.87 7.43
CA ALA A 139 8.09 0.45 8.06
C ALA A 139 6.75 1.18 7.84
N GLU A 140 6.12 1.02 6.67
CA GLU A 140 4.78 1.53 6.43
C GLU A 140 3.78 0.96 7.45
N VAL A 141 3.65 -0.37 7.52
CA VAL A 141 2.65 -1.01 8.39
C VAL A 141 2.94 -0.70 9.87
N ALA A 142 4.22 -0.66 10.27
CA ALA A 142 4.60 -0.26 11.62
C ALA A 142 4.27 1.22 11.93
N SER A 143 4.50 2.13 10.98
CA SER A 143 4.17 3.56 11.14
C SER A 143 2.66 3.82 11.21
N MET A 144 1.87 2.96 10.57
CA MET A 144 0.41 3.03 10.54
C MET A 144 -0.24 2.22 11.67
N ARG A 145 0.52 1.70 12.63
CA ARG A 145 0.00 0.84 13.71
C ARG A 145 -1.11 1.52 14.52
N ASP A 146 -0.98 2.81 14.83
CA ASP A 146 -2.01 3.53 15.59
C ASP A 146 -3.28 3.78 14.75
N TYR A 147 -3.14 3.76 13.43
CA TYR A 147 -4.26 3.78 12.48
C TYR A 147 -4.98 2.42 12.40
N VAL A 148 -4.30 1.35 12.83
CA VAL A 148 -4.80 -0.03 12.94
C VAL A 148 -5.10 -0.35 14.40
N THR A 149 -6.28 0.03 14.88
CA THR A 149 -6.67 -0.40 16.24
C THR A 149 -7.05 -1.88 16.23
N HIS A 150 -6.86 -2.59 17.36
CA HIS A 150 -7.21 -4.03 17.50
C HIS A 150 -8.68 -4.38 17.20
N GLN A 151 -9.57 -3.38 17.12
CA GLN A 151 -10.98 -3.57 16.79
C GLN A 151 -11.26 -3.50 15.29
N HIS A 152 -10.28 -3.12 14.48
CA HIS A 152 -10.48 -2.93 13.05
C HIS A 152 -10.34 -4.24 12.30
N ALA A 153 -11.42 -4.68 11.66
CA ALA A 153 -11.31 -5.63 10.56
C ALA A 153 -10.61 -4.91 9.40
N ILE A 154 -9.62 -5.54 8.76
CA ILE A 154 -8.84 -4.95 7.66
C ILE A 154 -9.19 -5.63 6.35
N THR A 155 -9.37 -4.86 5.29
CA THR A 155 -9.48 -5.38 3.92
C THR A 155 -8.36 -4.86 3.04
N LEU A 156 -7.55 -5.77 2.49
CA LEU A 156 -6.54 -5.47 1.49
C LEU A 156 -7.14 -5.49 0.09
N VAL A 157 -6.97 -4.38 -0.64
CA VAL A 157 -7.42 -4.24 -2.03
C VAL A 157 -6.21 -4.08 -2.93
N ALA A 158 -5.78 -5.17 -3.57
CA ALA A 158 -4.56 -5.17 -4.39
C ALA A 158 -4.56 -6.30 -5.43
N GLY A 159 -3.55 -6.27 -6.32
CA GLY A 159 -3.20 -7.42 -7.16
C GLY A 159 -2.42 -8.48 -6.36
N THR A 160 -2.43 -9.72 -6.85
CA THR A 160 -1.95 -10.92 -6.13
C THR A 160 -0.57 -10.79 -5.49
N SER A 161 0.40 -10.19 -6.20
CA SER A 161 1.77 -10.05 -5.69
C SER A 161 1.84 -9.11 -4.47
N LEU A 162 1.20 -7.93 -4.54
CA LEU A 162 1.18 -6.98 -3.43
C LEU A 162 0.30 -7.49 -2.28
N THR A 163 -0.81 -8.18 -2.58
CA THR A 163 -1.63 -8.84 -1.57
C THR A 163 -0.77 -9.79 -0.72
N ALA A 164 0.03 -10.66 -1.35
CA ALA A 164 0.89 -11.59 -0.62
C ALA A 164 1.94 -10.89 0.25
N ARG A 165 2.57 -9.81 -0.24
CA ARG A 165 3.58 -9.04 0.51
C ARG A 165 2.98 -8.33 1.72
N TYR A 166 1.85 -7.66 1.56
CA TYR A 166 1.20 -6.97 2.68
C TYR A 166 0.57 -7.97 3.66
N GLN A 167 0.04 -9.12 3.21
CA GLN A 167 -0.41 -10.18 4.11
C GLN A 167 0.71 -10.66 5.03
N GLN A 168 1.93 -10.85 4.53
CA GLN A 168 3.08 -11.21 5.37
C GLN A 168 3.37 -10.12 6.42
N ALA A 169 3.26 -8.84 6.05
CA ALA A 169 3.47 -7.72 6.96
C ALA A 169 2.41 -7.68 8.08
N PHE A 170 1.13 -7.82 7.75
CA PHE A 170 0.05 -7.85 8.75
C PHE A 170 0.11 -9.11 9.62
N GLN A 171 0.44 -10.27 9.04
CA GLN A 171 0.62 -11.51 9.80
C GLN A 171 1.76 -11.37 10.83
N ALA A 172 2.87 -10.74 10.45
CA ALA A 172 3.98 -10.45 11.38
C ALA A 172 3.58 -9.47 12.51
N MET A 173 2.54 -8.64 12.30
CA MET A 173 1.94 -7.79 13.33
C MET A 173 0.83 -8.47 14.14
N GLY A 174 0.48 -9.73 13.82
CA GLY A 174 -0.61 -10.45 14.46
C GLY A 174 -2.01 -9.96 14.05
N CYS A 175 -2.13 -9.39 12.84
CA CYS A 175 -3.39 -8.92 12.28
C CYS A 175 -3.86 -9.84 11.15
N ASP A 176 -5.12 -10.28 11.25
CA ASP A 176 -5.80 -10.96 10.14
C ASP A 176 -6.37 -9.93 9.16
N VAL A 177 -6.35 -10.28 7.87
CA VAL A 177 -6.83 -9.40 6.80
C VAL A 177 -7.71 -10.17 5.82
N ALA A 178 -8.83 -9.58 5.45
CA ALA A 178 -9.58 -9.98 4.27
C ALA A 178 -8.86 -9.47 3.01
N THR A 179 -9.06 -10.14 1.88
CA THR A 179 -8.44 -9.72 0.62
C THR A 179 -9.49 -9.61 -0.48
N VAL A 180 -9.35 -8.57 -1.30
CA VAL A 180 -10.15 -8.35 -2.49
C VAL A 180 -9.20 -8.02 -3.64
N ALA A 181 -9.36 -8.71 -4.77
CA ALA A 181 -8.61 -8.39 -5.98
C ALA A 181 -8.96 -6.98 -6.46
N GLY A 182 -7.93 -6.16 -6.71
CA GLY A 182 -8.09 -4.75 -7.11
C GLY A 182 -8.97 -4.55 -8.35
N ASP A 183 -8.86 -5.43 -9.35
CA ASP A 183 -9.68 -5.37 -10.57
C ASP A 183 -11.14 -5.71 -10.28
N THR A 184 -11.40 -6.71 -9.44
CA THR A 184 -12.76 -7.08 -9.03
C THR A 184 -13.42 -5.95 -8.24
N ALA A 185 -12.68 -5.32 -7.33
CA ALA A 185 -13.15 -4.15 -6.59
C ALA A 185 -13.48 -2.98 -7.54
N PHE A 186 -12.59 -2.69 -8.50
CA PHE A 186 -12.83 -1.65 -9.49
C PHE A 186 -14.11 -1.90 -10.30
N GLN A 187 -14.27 -3.11 -10.84
CA GLN A 187 -15.45 -3.46 -11.66
C GLN A 187 -16.75 -3.40 -10.84
N ALA A 188 -16.73 -3.83 -9.58
CA ALA A 188 -17.88 -3.73 -8.69
C ALA A 188 -18.25 -2.26 -8.40
N GLY A 189 -17.24 -1.41 -8.18
CA GLY A 189 -17.43 0.03 -7.97
C GLY A 189 -18.03 0.74 -9.18
N ILE A 190 -17.45 0.53 -10.36
CA ILE A 190 -17.97 1.07 -11.62
C ILE A 190 -19.42 0.63 -11.86
N ARG A 191 -19.73 -0.66 -11.65
CA ARG A 191 -21.09 -1.19 -11.84
C ARG A 191 -22.10 -0.53 -10.91
N SER A 192 -21.73 -0.30 -9.65
CA SER A 192 -22.58 0.39 -8.67
C SER A 192 -22.93 1.81 -9.14
N ILE A 193 -21.93 2.57 -9.61
CA ILE A 193 -22.13 3.94 -10.09
C ILE A 193 -22.95 3.97 -11.37
N ALA A 194 -22.67 3.07 -12.32
CA ALA A 194 -23.45 2.95 -13.56
C ALA A 194 -24.93 2.64 -13.27
N HIS A 195 -25.20 1.75 -12.31
CA HIS A 195 -26.56 1.45 -11.86
C HIS A 195 -27.22 2.69 -11.22
N ALA A 196 -26.50 3.48 -10.43
CA ALA A 196 -27.03 4.70 -9.83
C ALA A 196 -27.31 5.83 -10.83
N VAL A 197 -26.60 5.87 -11.97
CA VAL A 197 -26.85 6.84 -13.05
C VAL A 197 -28.01 6.42 -13.95
N ALA A 198 -28.24 5.11 -14.08
CA ALA A 198 -29.32 4.56 -14.90
C ALA A 198 -30.70 4.58 -14.22
N ASN A 199 -30.75 4.80 -12.90
CA ASN A 199 -31.98 4.91 -12.10
C ASN A 199 -32.19 6.35 -11.64
#